data_AF-A0A9N9ELI2-F1
#
_entry.id   AF-A0A9N9ELI2-F1
#
_cell.length_a   1.000
_cell.length_b   1.000
_cell.length_c   1.000
_cell.angle_alpha   90.00
_cell.angle_beta   90.00
_cell.angle_gamma   90.00
#
_symmetry.space_group_name_H-M   'P 1'
#
loop_
_entity.id
_entity.type
_entity.pdbx_description
1 polymer ?
#
loop_
_entity_poly.entity_id
_entity_poly.type
_entity_poly.pdbx_seq_one_letter_code
_entity_poly.pdbx_strand_id
1 'polypeptide(L)'
;TLVSVPTGTMVDILNKSPCKESGSPIKLKGNEQCSSVVATATFNDGIIGLVNFFQDPCGRTFISGLFHKGFDPNSKYAFEIIDGCGAVVRNITDDLGIIIEEDGSTKSFIKKISNLNLNCDPSSVLSPSNSSCSNQNKRANPAYMSARRAT
;
A
#
# COMPACT_ATOMS: atom_id res chain seq x y z
N THR A 1 26.70 3.83 2.91
CA THR A 1 26.11 2.86 3.85
C THR A 1 24.80 2.39 3.28
N LEU A 2 24.68 1.12 2.88
CA LEU A 2 23.40 0.54 2.44
C LEU A 2 22.53 0.36 3.68
N VAL A 3 21.61 1.29 3.92
CA VAL A 3 20.66 1.19 5.02
C VAL A 3 19.58 0.19 4.60
N SER A 4 19.44 -0.90 5.36
CA SER A 4 18.34 -1.85 5.23
C SER A 4 17.03 -1.07 5.24
N VAL A 5 16.23 -1.19 4.17
CA VAL A 5 14.92 -0.54 4.08
C VAL A 5 13.93 -1.40 4.87
N PRO A 6 13.25 -0.87 5.89
CA PRO A 6 12.18 -1.60 6.55
C PRO A 6 11.04 -1.85 5.55
N THR A 7 10.73 -3.12 5.31
CA THR A 7 9.68 -3.54 4.36
C THR A 7 8.67 -4.46 5.02
N GLY A 8 7.39 -4.25 4.72
CA GLY A 8 6.31 -5.15 5.14
C GLY A 8 5.72 -5.98 3.99
N THR A 9 5.43 -7.25 4.27
CA THR A 9 4.93 -8.26 3.30
C THR A 9 3.42 -8.26 3.18
N MET A 10 2.86 -7.79 2.06
CA MET A 10 1.42 -7.81 1.79
C MET A 10 0.87 -9.23 1.51
N VAL A 11 -0.16 -9.64 2.24
CA VAL A 11 -0.86 -10.95 2.10
C VAL A 11 -2.32 -10.75 1.68
N ASP A 12 -2.74 -11.37 0.56
CA ASP A 12 -4.09 -11.27 -0.02
C ASP A 12 -5.14 -12.12 0.75
N ILE A 13 -6.29 -11.52 1.11
CA ILE A 13 -7.50 -12.22 1.57
C ILE A 13 -8.69 -11.74 0.72
N LEU A 14 -9.27 -12.65 -0.08
CA LEU A 14 -10.39 -12.34 -0.97
C LEU A 14 -11.74 -12.48 -0.26
N ASN A 15 -12.61 -11.46 -0.41
CA ASN A 15 -14.00 -11.52 0.06
C ASN A 15 -14.98 -10.94 -0.98
N LYS A 16 -16.16 -11.53 -1.17
CA LYS A 16 -17.14 -11.11 -2.20
C LYS A 16 -18.32 -10.37 -1.56
N SER A 17 -18.51 -9.10 -1.92
CA SER A 17 -19.67 -8.29 -1.50
C SER A 17 -20.15 -7.41 -2.66
N PRO A 18 -21.46 -7.26 -2.90
CA PRO A 18 -21.96 -6.39 -3.98
C PRO A 18 -21.80 -4.90 -3.64
N CYS A 19 -21.48 -4.08 -4.65
CA CYS A 19 -21.51 -2.63 -4.55
C CYS A 19 -22.95 -2.14 -4.42
N LYS A 20 -23.32 -1.53 -3.27
CA LYS A 20 -24.56 -0.75 -3.21
C LYS A 20 -24.32 0.61 -3.86
N GLU A 21 -24.92 0.81 -5.04
CA GLU A 21 -24.98 2.11 -5.70
C GLU A 21 -25.68 3.13 -4.79
N SER A 22 -24.93 4.12 -4.33
CA SER A 22 -25.49 5.33 -3.73
C SER A 22 -25.44 6.43 -4.80
N GLY A 23 -26.53 6.56 -5.54
CA GLY A 23 -26.92 7.65 -6.45
C GLY A 23 -25.83 8.62 -6.96
N SER A 24 -25.33 8.38 -8.18
CA SER A 24 -24.96 9.44 -9.13
C SER A 24 -24.74 8.91 -10.55
N PRO A 25 -25.05 9.70 -11.60
CA PRO A 25 -25.15 9.23 -12.98
C PRO A 25 -23.77 9.25 -13.66
N ILE A 26 -22.92 8.30 -13.32
CA ILE A 26 -21.81 7.92 -14.20
C ILE A 26 -22.02 6.46 -14.53
N LYS A 27 -22.63 6.21 -15.70
CA LYS A 27 -22.74 4.86 -16.25
C LYS A 27 -21.34 4.37 -16.60
N LEU A 28 -20.71 3.67 -15.66
CA LEU A 28 -19.59 2.78 -15.97
C LEU A 28 -20.17 1.65 -16.82
N LYS A 29 -19.77 1.61 -18.09
CA LYS A 29 -20.05 0.48 -18.99
C LYS A 29 -19.27 -0.72 -18.45
N GLY A 30 -19.99 -1.73 -17.93
CA GLY A 30 -19.43 -3.04 -17.61
C GLY A 30 -19.61 -3.40 -16.16
N ASN A 31 -20.30 -4.51 -15.93
CA ASN A 31 -20.61 -5.11 -14.64
C ASN A 31 -19.38 -5.81 -14.02
N GLU A 32 -18.19 -5.22 -14.10
CA GLU A 32 -16.95 -5.80 -13.57
C GLU A 32 -16.77 -5.40 -12.11
N GLN A 33 -17.41 -6.14 -11.21
CA GLN A 33 -17.10 -6.09 -9.78
C GLN A 33 -15.71 -6.69 -9.55
N CYS A 34 -14.83 -5.96 -8.88
CA CYS A 34 -13.56 -6.51 -8.44
C CYS A 34 -13.78 -7.51 -7.30
N SER A 35 -12.85 -8.45 -7.12
CA SER A 35 -12.80 -9.17 -5.83
C SER A 35 -12.23 -8.24 -4.77
N SER A 36 -12.83 -8.18 -3.57
CA SER A 36 -12.19 -7.42 -2.49
C SER A 36 -10.85 -8.06 -2.18
N VAL A 37 -9.84 -7.25 -1.84
CA VAL A 37 -8.52 -7.70 -1.41
C VAL A 37 -8.14 -7.00 -0.12
N VAL A 38 -7.59 -7.75 0.81
CA VAL A 38 -6.85 -7.22 1.97
C VAL A 38 -5.38 -7.49 1.73
N ALA A 39 -4.50 -6.56 2.06
CA ALA A 39 -3.05 -6.74 2.03
C ALA A 39 -2.45 -6.08 3.28
N THR A 40 -1.54 -6.74 3.98
CA THR A 40 -0.99 -6.22 5.25
C THR A 40 0.51 -6.04 5.15
N ALA A 41 1.07 -4.86 5.36
CA ALA A 41 2.50 -4.65 5.51
C ALA A 41 2.88 -4.60 7.00
N THR A 42 3.76 -5.52 7.40
CA THR A 42 4.31 -5.58 8.78
C THR A 42 5.75 -5.09 8.83
N PHE A 43 6.02 -4.08 9.65
CA PHE A 43 7.36 -3.53 9.86
C PHE A 43 7.91 -4.04 11.20
N ASN A 44 9.05 -4.73 11.18
CA ASN A 44 9.63 -5.40 12.36
C ASN A 44 11.11 -5.07 12.61
N ASP A 45 11.73 -4.19 11.81
CA ASP A 45 13.15 -3.84 11.92
C ASP A 45 13.34 -2.33 11.73
N GLY A 46 14.02 -1.68 12.68
CA GLY A 46 14.16 -0.22 12.79
C GLY A 46 12.83 0.48 13.09
N ILE A 47 11.95 0.53 12.09
CA ILE A 47 10.55 0.99 12.20
C ILE A 47 9.68 -0.21 12.57
N ILE A 48 8.82 -0.05 13.57
CA ILE A 48 7.90 -1.10 14.04
C ILE A 48 6.46 -0.63 13.86
N GLY A 49 5.65 -1.38 13.13
CA GLY A 49 4.29 -0.99 12.79
C GLY A 49 3.55 -1.98 11.91
N LEU A 50 2.28 -1.70 11.68
CA LEU A 50 1.39 -2.49 10.85
C LEU A 50 0.54 -1.56 9.98
N VAL A 51 0.46 -1.87 8.68
CA VAL A 51 -0.38 -1.13 7.74
C VAL A 51 -1.20 -2.12 6.91
N ASN A 52 -2.52 -2.00 6.97
CA ASN A 52 -3.46 -2.76 6.19
C ASN A 52 -3.94 -1.93 5.00
N PHE A 53 -4.04 -2.58 3.86
CA PHE A 53 -4.62 -2.14 2.62
C PHE A 53 -5.88 -2.96 2.39
N PHE A 54 -6.96 -2.31 2.02
CA PHE A 54 -8.22 -2.96 1.70
C PHE A 54 -8.80 -2.31 0.47
N GLN A 55 -9.02 -3.07 -0.60
CA GLN A 55 -9.80 -2.61 -1.75
C GLN A 55 -11.14 -3.32 -1.75
N ASP A 56 -12.21 -2.54 -1.84
CA ASP A 56 -13.55 -3.09 -1.94
C ASP A 56 -13.91 -3.47 -3.39
N PRO A 57 -15.02 -4.18 -3.61
CA PRO A 57 -15.44 -4.62 -4.94
C PRO A 57 -15.79 -3.49 -5.91
N CYS A 58 -15.85 -2.25 -5.43
CA CYS A 58 -16.11 -1.05 -6.21
C CYS A 58 -14.82 -0.31 -6.58
N GLY A 59 -13.66 -0.94 -6.31
CA GLY A 59 -12.34 -0.38 -6.57
C GLY A 59 -11.90 0.69 -5.57
N ARG A 60 -12.63 0.90 -4.47
CA ARG A 60 -12.24 1.89 -3.46
C ARG A 60 -11.22 1.28 -2.52
N THR A 61 -10.05 1.91 -2.44
CA THR A 61 -8.97 1.46 -1.57
C THR A 61 -8.93 2.27 -0.29
N PHE A 62 -8.76 1.56 0.82
CA PHE A 62 -8.60 2.08 2.16
C PHE A 62 -7.25 1.58 2.69
N ILE A 63 -6.49 2.48 3.29
CA ILE A 63 -5.27 2.14 4.01
C ILE A 63 -5.47 2.51 5.46
N SER A 64 -5.25 1.58 6.38
CA SER A 64 -5.27 1.83 7.82
C SER A 64 -4.02 1.29 8.47
N GLY A 65 -3.55 1.91 9.55
CA GLY A 65 -2.35 1.43 10.19
C GLY A 65 -1.93 2.26 11.38
N LEU A 66 -0.83 1.84 11.98
CA LEU A 66 -0.10 2.58 13.00
C LEU A 66 1.36 2.13 13.00
N PHE A 67 2.24 3.05 13.36
CA PHE A 67 3.63 2.74 13.68
C PHE A 67 3.84 3.00 15.16
N HIS A 68 4.32 1.96 15.85
CA HIS A 68 4.49 2.01 17.29
C HIS A 68 5.77 2.77 17.69
N LYS A 69 6.85 2.68 16.90
CA LYS A 69 8.12 3.40 17.14
C LYS A 69 9.07 3.28 15.95
N GLY A 70 10.18 3.99 16.03
CA GLY A 70 11.35 3.83 15.14
C GLY A 70 11.54 4.98 14.16
N PHE A 71 10.62 5.93 14.11
CA PHE A 71 10.84 7.19 13.41
C PHE A 71 11.65 8.17 14.27
N ASP A 72 12.44 8.98 13.58
CA ASP A 72 13.01 10.21 14.15
C ASP A 72 12.03 11.36 13.89
N PRO A 73 11.51 12.02 14.93
CA PRO A 73 10.50 13.09 14.80
C PRO A 73 11.00 14.32 14.05
N ASN A 74 12.32 14.51 13.94
CA ASN A 74 12.91 15.66 13.24
C ASN A 74 13.16 15.39 11.75
N SER A 75 12.76 14.22 11.26
CA SER A 75 13.02 13.77 9.90
C SER A 75 11.74 13.64 9.10
N LYS A 76 11.84 13.85 7.78
CA LYS A 76 10.76 13.55 6.83
C LYS A 76 10.89 12.12 6.34
N TYR A 77 9.76 11.50 6.02
CA TYR A 77 9.71 10.12 5.51
C TYR A 77 8.83 10.03 4.28
N ALA A 78 9.28 9.23 3.32
CA ALA A 78 8.50 8.80 2.18
C ALA A 78 7.88 7.43 2.47
N PHE A 79 6.59 7.30 2.18
CA PHE A 79 5.83 6.06 2.23
C PHE A 79 5.52 5.62 0.80
N GLU A 80 6.05 4.47 0.42
CA GLU A 80 6.07 4.00 -0.95
C GLU A 80 5.63 2.54 -1.03
N ILE A 81 4.97 2.20 -2.14
CA ILE A 81 4.79 0.82 -2.58
C ILE A 81 5.90 0.55 -3.60
N ILE A 82 6.70 -0.46 -3.33
CA ILE A 82 7.82 -0.87 -4.16
C ILE A 82 7.60 -2.28 -4.70
N ASP A 83 8.16 -2.58 -5.86
CA ASP A 83 8.22 -3.96 -6.36
C ASP A 83 9.30 -4.77 -5.61
N GLY A 84 9.35 -6.08 -5.86
CA GLY A 84 10.38 -6.95 -5.29
C GLY A 84 11.82 -6.64 -5.75
N CYS A 85 12.00 -5.75 -6.73
CA CYS A 85 13.30 -5.24 -7.18
C CYS A 85 13.67 -3.93 -6.46
N GLY A 86 12.78 -3.37 -5.64
CA GLY A 86 12.97 -2.12 -4.91
C GLY A 86 12.62 -0.86 -5.70
N ALA A 87 12.05 -0.98 -6.91
CA ALA A 87 11.60 0.14 -7.71
C ALA A 87 10.27 0.68 -7.18
N VAL A 88 10.11 2.01 -7.15
CA VAL A 88 8.88 2.66 -6.68
C VAL A 88 7.76 2.46 -7.70
N VAL A 89 6.73 1.74 -7.29
CA VAL A 89 5.49 1.55 -8.07
C VAL A 89 4.53 2.71 -7.81
N ARG A 90 4.43 3.13 -6.54
CA ARG A 90 3.56 4.23 -6.13
C ARG A 90 4.10 4.94 -4.89
N ASN A 91 4.19 6.26 -4.93
CA ASN A 91 4.38 7.07 -3.73
C ASN A 91 3.00 7.43 -3.15
N ILE A 92 2.79 7.14 -1.86
CA ILE A 92 1.53 7.39 -1.12
C ILE A 92 1.76 8.31 0.09
N THR A 93 2.89 9.01 0.14
CA THR A 93 3.27 9.86 1.29
C THR A 93 2.22 10.91 1.60
N ASP A 94 1.83 11.69 0.60
CA ASP A 94 0.85 12.77 0.76
C ASP A 94 -0.56 12.22 0.99
N ASP A 95 -0.87 11.06 0.37
CA ASP A 95 -2.16 10.38 0.54
C ASP A 95 -2.37 9.91 2.00
N LEU A 96 -1.29 9.45 2.65
CA LEU A 96 -1.33 8.96 4.03
C LEU A 96 -1.37 10.08 5.06
N GLY A 97 -0.68 11.20 4.82
CA GLY A 97 -0.66 12.35 5.74
C GLY A 97 -0.26 11.96 7.16
N ILE A 98 0.70 11.05 7.30
CA ILE A 98 1.18 10.56 8.60
C ILE A 98 1.92 11.68 9.33
N ILE A 99 1.59 11.83 10.61
CA ILE A 99 2.30 12.71 11.54
C ILE A 99 3.09 11.81 12.48
N ILE A 100 4.38 12.09 12.59
CA ILE A 100 5.29 11.41 13.51
C ILE A 100 5.25 12.15 14.84
N GLU A 101 5.01 11.41 15.92
CA GLU A 101 4.96 11.93 17.29
C GLU A 101 6.39 12.02 17.86
N GLU A 102 6.56 12.78 18.95
CA GLU A 102 7.88 13.02 19.57
C GLU A 102 8.59 11.74 20.04
N ASP A 103 7.84 10.68 20.34
CA ASP A 103 8.37 9.37 20.72
C ASP A 103 8.77 8.48 19.53
N GLY A 104 8.64 8.99 18.30
CA GLY A 104 8.93 8.26 17.08
C GLY A 104 7.83 7.28 16.66
N SER A 105 6.65 7.37 17.26
CA SER A 105 5.43 6.64 16.88
C SER A 105 4.56 7.47 15.92
N THR A 106 3.39 6.93 15.56
CA THR A 106 2.32 7.66 14.89
C THR A 106 1.00 7.36 15.58
N LYS A 107 0.03 8.28 15.50
CA LYS A 107 -1.37 7.92 15.73
C LYS A 107 -1.83 6.87 14.73
N SER A 108 -2.89 6.13 15.09
CA SER A 108 -3.56 5.29 14.11
C SER A 108 -4.17 6.17 13.01
N PHE A 109 -4.09 5.69 11.78
CA PHE A 109 -4.61 6.38 10.61
C PHE A 109 -5.54 5.48 9.82
N ILE A 110 -6.49 6.10 9.13
CA ILE A 110 -7.29 5.49 8.08
C ILE A 110 -7.48 6.51 6.97
N LYS A 111 -7.17 6.10 5.74
CA LYS A 111 -7.25 6.95 4.54
C LYS A 111 -7.91 6.20 3.42
N LYS A 112 -8.81 6.89 2.72
CA LYS A 112 -9.39 6.40 1.47
C LYS A 112 -8.58 6.97 0.31
N ILE A 113 -8.07 6.10 -0.55
CA ILE A 113 -7.28 6.47 -1.73
C ILE A 113 -8.04 6.00 -2.97
N SER A 114 -8.54 6.96 -3.76
CA SER A 114 -9.38 6.67 -4.92
C SER A 114 -8.60 6.18 -6.14
N ASN A 115 -7.29 6.46 -6.21
CA ASN A 115 -6.42 6.16 -7.36
C ASN A 115 -5.34 5.12 -7.03
N LEU A 116 -5.66 4.17 -6.15
CA LEU A 116 -4.78 3.07 -5.81
C LEU A 116 -5.48 1.75 -6.13
N ASN A 117 -5.07 1.09 -7.21
CA ASN A 117 -5.61 -0.20 -7.60
C ASN A 117 -4.81 -1.34 -6.96
N LEU A 118 -5.43 -2.13 -6.08
CA LEU A 118 -4.77 -3.29 -5.47
C LEU A 118 -4.85 -4.52 -6.36
N ASN A 119 -6.02 -4.87 -6.93
CA ASN A 119 -6.18 -6.05 -7.79
C ASN A 119 -7.32 -5.95 -8.84
N CYS A 120 -8.03 -4.83 -8.94
CA CYS A 120 -9.21 -4.67 -9.80
C CYS A 120 -8.92 -4.78 -11.30
N ASP A 121 -7.74 -4.35 -11.71
CA ASP A 121 -7.36 -4.26 -13.12
C ASP A 121 -5.84 -4.53 -13.31
N PRO A 122 -5.36 -4.67 -14.57
CA PRO A 122 -3.96 -5.00 -14.87
C PRO A 122 -2.90 -4.00 -14.37
N SER A 123 -3.30 -2.81 -13.91
CA SER A 123 -2.44 -1.82 -13.23
C SER A 123 -2.28 -2.07 -11.73
N SER A 124 -2.67 -3.26 -11.24
CA SER A 124 -2.55 -3.69 -9.85
C SER A 124 -1.16 -3.44 -9.28
N VAL A 125 -1.11 -2.76 -8.12
CA VAL A 125 0.15 -2.55 -7.39
C VAL A 125 0.63 -3.81 -6.66
N LEU A 126 -0.24 -4.79 -6.43
CA LEU A 126 0.11 -6.08 -5.78
C LEU A 126 0.73 -7.08 -6.76
N SER A 127 0.50 -6.90 -8.06
CA SER A 127 1.05 -7.72 -9.13
C SER A 127 1.59 -6.84 -10.25
N PRO A 128 2.66 -6.06 -10.00
CA PRO A 128 3.24 -5.19 -11.01
C PRO A 128 3.72 -6.04 -12.19
N SER A 129 3.09 -5.85 -13.35
CA SER A 129 3.34 -6.64 -14.57
C SER A 129 4.74 -6.42 -15.17
N ASN A 130 5.42 -5.36 -14.75
CA ASN A 130 6.72 -4.92 -15.26
C ASN A 130 7.73 -4.76 -14.12
N SER A 131 8.12 -5.87 -13.48
CA SER A 131 9.30 -5.83 -12.62
C SER A 131 10.54 -5.61 -13.48
N SER A 132 11.24 -4.50 -13.23
CA SER A 132 12.48 -4.10 -13.93
C SER A 132 13.67 -5.04 -13.70
N CYS A 133 13.48 -6.13 -12.95
CA CYS A 133 14.47 -7.19 -12.76
C CYS A 133 14.82 -7.85 -14.11
N SER A 134 15.99 -7.55 -14.64
CA SER A 134 16.44 -8.02 -15.97
C SER A 134 16.69 -9.53 -16.09
N ASN A 135 16.59 -10.34 -15.03
CA ASN A 135 16.97 -11.77 -15.08
C ASN A 135 16.30 -12.67 -14.02
N GLN A 136 15.03 -12.47 -13.65
CA GLN A 136 14.32 -13.46 -12.82
C GLN A 136 13.06 -13.99 -13.49
N ASN A 137 12.88 -15.31 -13.38
CA ASN A 137 11.69 -16.04 -13.76
C ASN A 137 10.44 -15.24 -13.38
N LYS A 138 9.46 -15.17 -14.29
CA LYS A 138 8.14 -14.54 -14.17
C LYS A 138 7.24 -15.14 -13.06
N ARG A 139 7.78 -15.44 -11.88
CA ARG A 139 6.99 -15.65 -10.67
C ARG A 139 6.70 -14.28 -10.08
N ALA A 140 5.44 -14.06 -9.74
CA ALA A 140 4.92 -12.79 -9.23
C ALA A 140 5.90 -12.17 -8.22
N ASN A 141 6.48 -11.02 -8.58
CA ASN A 141 7.32 -10.27 -7.68
C ASN A 141 6.40 -9.62 -6.63
N PRO A 142 6.49 -10.03 -5.35
CA PRO A 142 5.62 -9.47 -4.32
C PRO A 142 5.88 -7.97 -4.20
N ALA A 143 4.81 -7.20 -4.00
CA ALA A 143 4.91 -5.79 -3.68
C ALA A 143 5.11 -5.60 -2.17
N TYR A 144 5.88 -4.58 -1.82
CA TYR A 144 6.20 -4.26 -0.43
C TYR A 144 5.82 -2.81 -0.15
N MET A 145 5.42 -2.55 1.11
CA MET A 145 5.39 -1.17 1.60
C MET A 145 6.76 -0.83 2.20
N SER A 146 7.26 0.35 1.86
CA SER A 146 8.53 0.90 2.28
C SER A 146 8.31 2.22 3.00
N ALA A 147 9.02 2.41 4.12
CA ALA A 147 9.09 3.68 4.85
C ALA A 147 10.56 4.11 4.89
N ARG A 148 10.91 5.18 4.17
CA ARG A 148 12.29 5.65 4.03
C ARG A 148 12.42 7.08 4.50
N ARG A 149 13.51 7.41 5.19
CA ARG A 149 13.83 8.80 5.49
C ARG A 149 14.07 9.54 4.17
N ALA A 150 13.35 10.63 3.95
CA ALA A 150 13.56 11.50 2.79
C ALA A 150 14.85 12.31 3.02
N THR A 151 15.74 12.28 2.03
CA THR A 151 17.00 13.05 2.01
C THR A 151 16.79 14.47 1.53
#